data_AF-A0A924BTF2-F1
#
_entry.id   AF-A0A924BTF2-F1
#
_cell.length_a   1.000
_cell.length_b   1.000
_cell.length_c   1.000
_cell.angle_alpha   90.00
_cell.angle_beta   90.00
_cell.angle_gamma   90.00
#
_symmetry.space_group_name_H-M   'P 1'
#
loop_
_entity.id
_entity.type
_entity.pdbx_description
1 polymer ?
#
loop_
_entity_poly.entity_id
_entity_poly.type
_entity_poly.pdbx_seq_one_letter_code
_entity_poly.pdbx_strand_id
1 'polypeptide(L)'
;MRKALTQGFSTFLRRRRAKQHFERRPSPGVPAARPSTAASLGALGQDLLATAREDPAAALLRLQSRADGLDATEAASRLARDGPNEVAHEKPLPGWLHLWRCYLNPFNLLLTALAFLSFLSADAKATVVIVVMVGLSTVIRFVQEGRSHRAAESLRAMVSNTATVFRRGAAVAPATPAALANPANPANPPVAPQEIPLRELVAGDVVALSAGDMIPADCRVLTARDLFIAQAAMTGESLPVEKFVQVSPEGATSTGPLEQRNLVFMGTNVVSGTATALVVATGGRSYFGTLAASATATDAAPNAFQAGVNSVSWLLIRFALVMVPIVLLVNGFTKGDWLQAFLFALSVAVGLTPEMLPMIVTSTLAKGAVLLSRRQVVVKRLDAIQNFGAMDILCTDKTGTLTQDRIALARHADAWGQDSDEVLNFAFLNSF
;
A
#
# COMPACT_ATOMS: atom_id res chain seq x y z
N MET A 1 -5.94 -44.36 -11.85
CA MET A 1 -4.78 -44.49 -10.92
C MET A 1 -4.23 -43.16 -10.37
N ARG A 2 -3.96 -42.14 -11.21
CA ARG A 2 -3.42 -40.83 -10.74
C ARG A 2 -4.29 -40.11 -9.70
N LYS A 3 -5.63 -40.09 -9.84
CA LYS A 3 -6.56 -39.42 -8.90
C LYS A 3 -6.64 -40.12 -7.52
N ALA A 4 -6.50 -41.44 -7.47
CA ALA A 4 -6.61 -42.23 -6.23
C ALA A 4 -5.41 -42.04 -5.29
N LEU A 5 -4.19 -41.92 -5.84
CA LEU A 5 -2.97 -41.66 -5.07
C LEU A 5 -2.94 -40.22 -4.50
N THR A 6 -3.41 -39.23 -5.25
CA THR A 6 -3.52 -37.84 -4.77
C THR A 6 -4.59 -37.68 -3.69
N GLN A 7 -5.70 -38.41 -3.82
CA GLN A 7 -6.75 -38.45 -2.80
C GLN A 7 -6.26 -39.18 -1.55
N GLY A 8 -5.61 -40.35 -1.67
CA GLY A 8 -5.05 -41.07 -0.52
C GLY A 8 -4.05 -40.24 0.29
N PHE A 9 -3.14 -39.53 -0.38
CA PHE A 9 -2.12 -38.71 0.29
C PHE A 9 -2.69 -37.41 0.90
N SER A 10 -3.65 -36.76 0.24
CA SER A 10 -4.31 -35.57 0.81
C SER A 10 -5.21 -35.92 2.00
N THR A 11 -5.79 -37.13 2.01
CA THR A 11 -6.57 -37.65 3.13
C THR A 11 -5.66 -38.07 4.29
N PHE A 12 -4.47 -38.61 4.00
CA PHE A 12 -3.42 -38.89 4.98
C PHE A 12 -2.91 -37.61 5.69
N LEU A 13 -2.68 -36.53 4.93
CA LEU A 13 -2.28 -35.23 5.49
C LEU A 13 -3.41 -34.55 6.30
N ARG A 14 -4.68 -34.74 5.92
CA ARG A 14 -5.83 -34.25 6.69
C ARG A 14 -6.01 -35.00 8.02
N ARG A 15 -5.80 -36.33 8.04
CA ARG A 15 -5.97 -37.16 9.25
C ARG A 15 -4.93 -36.91 10.35
N ARG A 16 -3.74 -36.41 10.03
CA ARG A 16 -2.64 -36.19 11.00
C ARG A 16 -2.50 -34.76 11.54
N ARG A 17 -3.49 -33.86 11.34
CA ARG A 17 -3.40 -32.43 11.72
C ARG A 17 -2.16 -31.67 11.20
N ALA A 18 -1.40 -32.24 10.25
CA ALA A 18 -0.17 -31.63 9.71
C ALA A 18 -0.46 -30.40 8.82
N LYS A 19 -1.72 -30.20 8.39
CA LYS A 19 -2.15 -28.94 7.76
C LYS A 19 -1.96 -27.73 8.68
N GLN A 20 -2.03 -27.89 10.01
CA GLN A 20 -1.84 -26.78 10.95
C GLN A 20 -0.39 -26.28 11.02
N HIS A 21 0.58 -27.02 10.49
CA HIS A 21 1.98 -26.59 10.38
C HIS A 21 2.29 -25.85 9.07
N PHE A 22 1.41 -25.95 8.07
CA PHE A 22 1.58 -25.32 6.75
C PHE A 22 0.48 -24.30 6.41
N GLU A 23 -0.62 -24.26 7.16
CA GLU A 23 -1.50 -23.09 7.19
C GLU A 23 -0.76 -21.94 7.86
N ARG A 24 -0.76 -20.77 7.20
CA ARG A 24 -0.25 -19.53 7.76
C ARG A 24 -0.93 -19.29 9.11
N ARG A 25 -0.26 -19.64 10.21
CA ARG A 25 -0.65 -19.12 11.51
C ARG A 25 -0.49 -17.60 11.45
N PRO A 26 -1.50 -16.81 11.86
CA PRO A 26 -1.31 -15.39 12.02
C PRO A 26 -0.09 -15.18 12.93
N SER A 27 0.75 -14.24 12.51
CA SER A 27 2.02 -13.88 13.17
C SER A 27 1.84 -13.76 14.69
N PRO A 28 2.59 -14.50 15.53
CA PRO A 28 2.60 -14.27 16.97
C PRO A 28 3.29 -12.92 17.22
N GLY A 29 2.47 -11.89 17.43
CA GLY A 29 2.91 -10.50 17.47
C GLY A 29 1.89 -9.50 16.90
N VAL A 30 0.81 -9.97 16.28
CA VAL A 30 -0.36 -9.12 16.03
C VAL A 30 -1.14 -9.03 17.34
N PRO A 31 -1.18 -7.88 18.04
CA PRO A 31 -2.02 -7.74 19.22
C PRO A 31 -3.47 -8.09 18.86
N ALA A 32 -4.13 -8.79 19.79
CA ALA A 32 -5.49 -9.26 19.68
C ALA A 32 -6.42 -8.18 19.10
N ALA A 33 -7.23 -8.58 18.12
CA ALA A 33 -8.40 -7.87 17.59
C ALA A 33 -8.33 -6.33 17.71
N ARG A 34 -7.75 -5.67 16.69
CA ARG A 34 -8.13 -4.29 16.41
C ARG A 34 -9.67 -4.25 16.33
N PRO A 35 -10.35 -3.22 16.87
CA PRO A 35 -11.80 -3.07 16.70
C PRO A 35 -12.12 -3.28 15.22
N SER A 36 -13.22 -3.99 14.93
CA SER A 36 -13.61 -4.28 13.55
C SER A 36 -13.51 -2.99 12.72
N THR A 37 -12.86 -3.04 11.57
CA THR A 37 -12.56 -1.86 10.74
C THR A 37 -13.82 -1.04 10.43
N ALA A 38 -14.97 -1.72 10.37
CA ALA A 38 -16.31 -1.13 10.27
C ALA A 38 -16.70 -0.27 11.50
N ALA A 39 -16.39 -0.71 12.73
CA ALA A 39 -16.63 0.07 13.94
C ALA A 39 -15.74 1.31 14.02
N SER A 40 -14.48 1.23 13.57
CA SER A 40 -13.59 2.40 13.50
C SER A 40 -14.02 3.40 12.42
N LEU A 41 -14.50 2.92 11.26
CA LEU A 41 -15.08 3.77 10.22
C LEU A 41 -16.35 4.48 10.70
N GLY A 42 -17.22 3.76 11.43
CA GLY A 42 -18.42 4.35 12.02
C GLY A 42 -18.12 5.42 13.06
N ALA A 43 -17.19 5.17 13.98
CA ALA A 43 -16.77 6.15 14.99
C ALA A 43 -16.10 7.39 14.37
N LEU A 44 -15.23 7.20 13.37
CA LEU A 44 -14.61 8.30 12.65
C LEU A 44 -15.65 9.13 11.87
N GLY A 45 -16.58 8.46 11.19
CA GLY A 45 -17.66 9.12 10.47
C GLY A 45 -18.51 9.99 11.40
N GLN A 46 -18.78 9.53 12.62
CA GLN A 46 -19.50 10.31 13.64
C GLN A 46 -18.69 11.53 14.12
N ASP A 47 -17.39 11.39 14.37
CA ASP A 47 -16.53 12.53 14.76
C ASP A 47 -16.43 13.59 13.65
N LEU A 48 -16.30 13.16 12.39
CA LEU A 48 -16.33 14.06 11.23
C LEU A 48 -17.68 14.76 11.09
N LEU A 49 -18.79 14.05 11.27
CA LEU A 49 -20.13 14.65 11.23
C LEU A 49 -20.35 15.63 12.40
N ALA A 50 -19.83 15.34 13.60
CA ALA A 50 -19.86 16.27 14.72
C ALA A 50 -19.07 17.54 14.37
N THR A 51 -17.86 17.39 13.82
CA THR A 51 -17.02 18.53 13.39
C THR A 51 -17.66 19.34 12.26
N ALA A 52 -18.41 18.70 11.37
CA ALA A 52 -19.16 19.38 10.32
C ALA A 52 -20.30 20.24 10.88
N ARG A 53 -20.88 19.86 12.02
CA ARG A 53 -21.95 20.60 12.70
C ARG A 53 -21.44 21.71 13.61
N GLU A 54 -20.18 21.65 13.99
CA GLU A 54 -19.52 22.70 14.78
C GLU A 54 -19.23 23.94 13.94
N ASP A 55 -19.37 25.10 14.58
CA ASP A 55 -18.88 26.37 14.06
C ASP A 55 -17.34 26.34 13.98
N PRO A 56 -16.68 27.00 13.00
CA PRO A 56 -15.22 26.98 12.85
C PRO A 56 -14.47 27.35 14.14
N ALA A 57 -14.98 28.31 14.92
CA ALA A 57 -14.36 28.70 16.18
C ALA A 57 -14.44 27.58 17.26
N ALA A 58 -15.56 26.85 17.30
CA ALA A 58 -15.74 25.73 18.21
C ALA A 58 -14.84 24.54 17.81
N ALA A 59 -14.71 24.26 16.52
CA ALA A 59 -13.83 23.21 16.00
C ALA A 59 -12.34 23.49 16.33
N LEU A 60 -11.91 24.75 16.20
CA LEU A 60 -10.58 25.19 16.61
C LEU A 60 -10.35 24.98 18.11
N LEU A 61 -11.31 25.36 18.94
CA LEU A 61 -11.22 25.18 20.39
C LEU A 61 -11.16 23.70 20.80
N ARG A 62 -11.97 22.84 20.16
CA ARG A 62 -12.00 21.39 20.40
C ARG A 62 -10.65 20.72 20.09
N LEU A 63 -10.03 21.11 18.98
CA LEU A 63 -8.71 20.59 18.57
C LEU A 63 -7.54 21.35 19.22
N GLN A 64 -7.81 22.26 20.17
CA GLN A 64 -6.84 23.12 20.83
C GLN A 64 -5.93 23.83 19.81
N SER A 65 -6.52 24.28 18.70
CA SER A 65 -5.85 24.96 17.60
C SER A 65 -6.27 26.42 17.52
N ARG A 66 -5.62 27.18 16.63
CA ARG A 66 -5.83 28.61 16.44
C ARG A 66 -5.90 28.94 14.96
N ALA A 67 -6.54 30.06 14.63
CA ALA A 67 -6.65 30.52 13.24
C ALA A 67 -5.29 30.89 12.62
N ASP A 68 -4.30 31.28 13.44
CA ASP A 68 -2.91 31.55 13.05
C ASP A 68 -2.02 30.29 13.01
N GLY A 69 -2.60 29.11 13.24
CA GLY A 69 -1.90 27.83 13.20
C GLY A 69 -1.27 27.39 14.53
N LEU A 70 -0.72 26.16 14.54
CA LEU A 70 -0.07 25.59 15.72
C LEU A 70 1.35 26.14 15.90
N ASP A 71 1.85 26.12 17.13
CA ASP A 71 3.27 26.37 17.40
C ASP A 71 4.12 25.16 16.97
N ALA A 72 5.35 25.41 16.49
CA ALA A 72 6.24 24.34 16.02
C ALA A 72 6.52 23.28 17.10
N THR A 73 6.62 23.70 18.37
CA THR A 73 6.86 22.79 19.50
C THR A 73 5.65 21.90 19.81
N GLU A 74 4.44 22.47 19.68
CA GLU A 74 3.19 21.75 19.87
C GLU A 74 2.96 20.75 18.74
N ALA A 75 3.21 21.17 17.48
CA ALA A 75 3.13 20.28 16.33
C ALA A 75 4.09 19.08 16.47
N ALA A 76 5.33 19.32 16.91
CA ALA A 76 6.30 18.25 17.16
C ALA A 76 5.85 17.30 18.28
N SER A 77 5.23 17.83 19.34
CA SER A 77 4.69 17.03 20.45
C SER A 77 3.51 16.16 20.00
N ARG A 78 2.61 16.70 19.18
CA ARG A 78 1.50 15.95 18.58
C ARG A 78 2.02 14.88 17.61
N LEU A 79 3.03 15.20 16.80
CA LEU A 79 3.65 14.24 15.89
C LEU A 79 4.29 13.06 16.63
N ALA A 80 4.95 13.32 17.76
CA ALA A 80 5.54 12.28 18.60
C ALA A 80 4.47 11.38 19.27
N ARG A 81 3.31 11.94 19.63
CA ARG A 81 2.21 11.21 20.27
C ARG A 81 1.35 10.42 19.28
N ASP A 82 0.94 11.07 18.20
CA ASP A 82 -0.08 10.57 17.26
C ASP A 82 0.55 9.85 16.05
N GLY A 83 1.85 10.05 15.82
CA GLY A 83 2.60 9.45 14.72
C GLY A 83 2.51 10.24 13.41
N PRO A 84 3.27 9.84 12.38
CA PRO A 84 3.30 10.53 11.09
C PRO A 84 1.99 10.39 10.31
N ASN A 85 1.67 11.39 9.48
CA ASN A 85 0.56 11.37 8.54
C ASN A 85 0.89 10.48 7.33
N GLU A 86 0.89 9.17 7.57
CA GLU A 86 1.06 8.14 6.55
C GLU A 86 -0.08 7.13 6.67
N VAL A 87 -0.74 6.82 5.55
CA VAL A 87 -1.66 5.69 5.49
C VAL A 87 -0.84 4.43 5.68
N ALA A 88 -1.24 3.56 6.60
CA ALA A 88 -0.44 2.41 7.00
C ALA A 88 -0.08 1.53 5.79
N HIS A 89 1.19 1.56 5.40
CA HIS A 89 1.76 0.61 4.46
C HIS A 89 2.27 -0.60 5.24
N GLU A 90 2.22 -1.80 4.64
CA GLU A 90 2.91 -2.97 5.19
C GLU A 90 4.39 -2.61 5.37
N LYS A 91 4.83 -2.50 6.62
CA LYS A 91 6.25 -2.31 6.94
C LYS A 91 7.02 -3.51 6.40
N PRO A 92 8.18 -3.30 5.75
CA PRO A 92 9.03 -4.42 5.35
C PRO A 92 9.38 -5.24 6.59
N LEU A 93 9.44 -6.56 6.40
CA LEU A 93 9.76 -7.49 7.48
C LEU A 93 11.16 -7.19 8.04
N PRO A 94 11.38 -7.29 9.37
CA PRO A 94 12.71 -7.18 9.95
C PRO A 94 13.69 -8.13 9.26
N GLY A 95 14.92 -7.70 9.00
CA GLY A 95 15.90 -8.50 8.24
C GLY A 95 16.15 -9.91 8.81
N TRP A 96 16.13 -10.05 10.14
CA TRP A 96 16.23 -11.36 10.81
C TRP A 96 15.00 -12.25 10.59
N LEU A 97 13.80 -11.65 10.57
CA LEU A 97 12.55 -12.38 10.31
C LEU A 97 12.45 -12.75 8.84
N HIS A 98 12.98 -11.90 7.95
CA HIS A 98 13.14 -12.21 6.54
C HIS A 98 14.09 -13.41 6.35
N LEU A 99 15.27 -13.40 6.99
CA LEU A 99 16.20 -14.54 6.96
C LEU A 99 15.54 -15.84 7.46
N TRP A 100 14.80 -15.78 8.57
CA TRP A 100 14.06 -16.92 9.10
C TRP A 100 13.00 -17.45 8.13
N ARG A 101 12.30 -16.55 7.41
CA ARG A 101 11.35 -16.94 6.36
C ARG A 101 12.05 -17.55 5.16
N CYS A 102 13.22 -17.06 4.75
CA CYS A 102 14.02 -17.67 3.69
C CYS A 102 14.47 -19.09 4.10
N TYR A 103 14.77 -19.31 5.38
CA TYR A 103 15.13 -20.61 5.93
C TYR A 103 13.97 -21.61 5.98
N LEU A 104 12.75 -21.18 6.31
CA LEU A 104 11.53 -22.02 6.40
C LEU A 104 11.02 -22.59 5.07
N ASN A 105 11.87 -22.64 4.05
CA ASN A 105 11.58 -23.32 2.81
C ASN A 105 11.47 -24.85 3.03
N PRO A 106 10.46 -25.54 2.47
CA PRO A 106 10.29 -26.99 2.64
C PRO A 106 11.52 -27.82 2.27
N PHE A 107 12.35 -27.36 1.31
CA PHE A 107 13.59 -28.03 0.93
C PHE A 107 14.70 -27.84 1.97
N ASN A 108 14.90 -26.63 2.47
CA ASN A 108 15.84 -26.37 3.57
C ASN A 108 15.46 -27.18 4.81
N LEU A 109 14.17 -27.23 5.16
CA LEU A 109 13.66 -28.05 6.27
C LEU A 109 13.90 -29.55 6.06
N LEU A 110 13.71 -30.06 4.84
CA LEU A 110 14.01 -31.44 4.49
C LEU A 110 15.51 -31.73 4.63
N LEU A 111 16.36 -30.85 4.11
CA LEU A 111 17.82 -30.96 4.24
C LEU A 111 18.28 -30.84 5.70
N THR A 112 17.64 -30.00 6.52
CA THR A 112 17.98 -29.93 7.95
C THR A 112 17.59 -31.20 8.68
N ALA A 113 16.43 -31.78 8.37
CA ALA A 113 16.02 -33.06 8.93
C ALA A 113 17.00 -34.19 8.54
N LEU A 114 17.50 -34.17 7.30
CA LEU A 114 18.51 -35.12 6.81
C LEU A 114 19.89 -34.89 7.43
N ALA A 115 20.30 -33.64 7.63
CA ALA A 115 21.52 -33.30 8.38
C ALA A 115 21.45 -33.83 9.82
N PHE A 116 20.28 -33.70 10.46
CA PHE A 116 20.06 -34.21 11.81
C PHE A 116 20.13 -35.74 11.87
N LEU A 117 19.54 -36.44 10.89
CA LEU A 117 19.67 -37.90 10.75
C LEU A 117 21.12 -38.35 10.49
N SER A 118 21.86 -37.61 9.65
CA SER A 118 23.28 -37.90 9.37
C SER A 118 24.17 -37.69 10.60
N PHE A 119 23.86 -36.68 11.43
CA PHE A 119 24.56 -36.43 12.69
C PHE A 119 24.35 -37.59 13.67
N LEU A 120 23.12 -38.10 13.76
CA LEU A 120 22.78 -39.29 14.56
C LEU A 120 23.51 -40.55 14.08
N SER A 121 23.74 -40.68 12.77
CA SER A 121 24.51 -41.78 12.18
C SER A 121 26.03 -41.63 12.31
N ALA A 122 26.51 -40.63 13.07
CA ALA A 122 27.93 -40.34 13.34
C ALA A 122 28.80 -40.06 12.09
N ASP A 123 28.20 -39.71 10.94
CA ASP A 123 28.95 -39.28 9.75
C ASP A 123 29.21 -37.77 9.80
N ALA A 124 30.35 -37.41 10.40
CA ALA A 124 30.77 -36.02 10.53
C ALA A 124 31.01 -35.35 9.16
N LYS A 125 31.49 -36.09 8.15
CA LYS A 125 31.79 -35.51 6.83
C LYS A 125 30.51 -35.17 6.09
N ALA A 126 29.55 -36.09 6.04
CA ALA A 126 28.26 -35.85 5.40
C ALA A 126 27.47 -34.73 6.08
N THR A 127 27.46 -34.72 7.42
CA THR A 127 26.76 -33.69 8.20
C THR A 127 27.31 -32.28 7.90
N VAL A 128 28.64 -32.12 7.87
CA VAL A 128 29.29 -30.84 7.56
C VAL A 128 28.94 -30.37 6.15
N VAL A 129 28.98 -31.26 5.15
CA VAL A 129 28.62 -30.93 3.76
C VAL A 129 27.17 -30.43 3.66
N ILE A 130 26.22 -31.11 4.32
CA ILE A 130 24.80 -30.73 4.27
C ILE A 130 24.57 -29.39 4.97
N VAL A 131 25.19 -29.16 6.13
CA VAL A 131 25.05 -27.89 6.87
C VAL A 131 25.62 -26.72 6.07
N VAL A 132 26.79 -26.88 5.46
CA VAL A 132 27.40 -25.86 4.59
C VAL A 132 26.51 -25.58 3.38
N MET A 133 25.95 -26.62 2.77
CA MET A 133 25.05 -26.47 1.63
C MET A 133 23.76 -25.71 1.98
N VAL A 134 23.10 -26.05 3.09
CA VAL A 134 21.90 -25.36 3.57
C VAL A 134 22.19 -23.91 3.93
N GLY A 135 23.34 -23.66 4.59
CA GLY A 135 23.80 -22.32 4.91
C GLY A 135 24.02 -21.48 3.65
N LEU A 136 24.75 -22.02 2.67
CA LEU A 136 25.03 -21.34 1.40
C LEU A 136 23.73 -21.06 0.62
N SER A 137 22.82 -22.03 0.50
CA SER A 137 21.54 -21.85 -0.19
C SER A 137 20.67 -20.77 0.49
N THR A 138 20.61 -20.78 1.83
CA THR A 138 19.85 -19.78 2.61
C THR A 138 20.43 -18.37 2.43
N VAL A 139 21.76 -18.22 2.47
CA VAL A 139 22.44 -16.93 2.27
C VAL A 139 22.25 -16.42 0.85
N ILE A 140 22.44 -17.28 -0.16
CA ILE A 140 22.24 -16.92 -1.57
C ILE A 140 20.80 -16.44 -1.78
N ARG A 141 19.80 -17.17 -1.26
CA ARG A 141 18.39 -16.79 -1.32
C ARG A 141 18.14 -15.44 -0.65
N PHE A 142 18.67 -15.22 0.55
CA PHE A 142 18.52 -13.96 1.27
C PHE A 142 19.11 -12.76 0.50
N VAL A 143 20.32 -12.92 -0.05
CA VAL A 143 20.99 -11.86 -0.83
C VAL A 143 20.25 -11.58 -2.13
N GLN A 144 19.80 -12.62 -2.83
CA GLN A 144 19.06 -12.49 -4.09
C GLN A 144 17.70 -11.80 -3.88
N GLU A 145 16.96 -12.22 -2.85
CA GLU A 145 15.63 -11.66 -2.53
C GLU A 145 15.75 -10.22 -2.00
N GLY A 146 16.77 -9.94 -1.18
CA GLY A 146 17.07 -8.59 -0.70
C GLY A 146 17.46 -7.61 -1.81
N ARG A 147 18.19 -8.05 -2.85
CA ARG A 147 18.57 -7.19 -3.98
C ARG A 147 17.37 -6.83 -4.85
N SER A 148 16.42 -7.76 -5.05
CA SER A 148 15.19 -7.51 -5.79
C SER A 148 14.24 -6.53 -5.07
N HIS A 149 14.18 -6.57 -3.73
CA HIS A 149 13.30 -5.69 -2.96
C HIS A 149 13.77 -4.22 -2.96
N ARG A 150 15.10 -3.99 -2.94
CA ARG A 150 15.69 -2.63 -2.96
C ARG A 150 15.35 -1.83 -4.22
N ALA A 151 15.28 -2.49 -5.38
CA ALA A 151 14.93 -1.84 -6.63
C ALA A 151 13.47 -1.33 -6.65
N ALA A 152 12.57 -1.99 -5.94
CA ALA A 152 11.18 -1.56 -5.81
C ALA A 152 11.02 -0.42 -4.78
N GLU A 153 11.81 -0.44 -3.70
CA GLU A 153 11.78 0.63 -2.69
C GLU A 153 12.36 1.96 -3.19
N SER A 154 13.44 1.93 -3.99
CA SER A 154 14.01 3.15 -4.59
C SER A 154 13.04 3.87 -5.53
N LEU A 155 12.13 3.12 -6.17
CA LEU A 155 11.07 3.69 -7.01
C LEU A 155 9.97 4.37 -6.19
N ARG A 156 9.70 3.90 -4.96
CA ARG A 156 8.72 4.51 -4.05
C ARG A 156 9.22 5.81 -3.42
N ALA A 157 10.51 5.90 -3.14
CA ALA A 157 11.11 7.09 -2.52
C ALA A 157 11.12 8.34 -3.43
N MET A 158 10.83 8.18 -4.73
CA MET A 158 10.80 9.29 -5.69
C MET A 158 9.48 10.08 -5.71
N VAL A 159 8.49 9.73 -4.87
CA VAL A 159 7.21 10.45 -4.79
C VAL A 159 7.01 10.96 -3.36
N SER A 160 7.54 12.15 -3.07
CA SER A 160 7.27 12.87 -1.81
C SER A 160 6.38 14.07 -2.09
N ASN A 161 5.21 14.12 -1.46
CA ASN A 161 4.31 15.27 -1.53
C ASN A 161 4.55 16.22 -0.34
N THR A 162 4.43 17.51 -0.57
CA THR A 162 4.46 18.57 0.45
C THR A 162 3.05 19.11 0.70
N ALA A 163 2.85 19.78 1.83
CA ALA A 163 1.63 20.51 2.15
C ALA A 163 1.96 21.88 2.73
N THR A 164 1.16 22.87 2.37
CA THR A 164 1.30 24.25 2.85
C THR A 164 0.52 24.42 4.16
N VAL A 165 1.20 24.80 5.23
CA VAL A 165 0.61 24.98 6.57
C VAL A 165 0.92 26.35 7.16
N PHE A 166 0.06 26.81 8.05
CA PHE A 166 0.35 27.91 8.96
C PHE A 166 0.86 27.33 10.28
N ARG A 167 2.12 27.63 10.62
CA ARG A 167 2.69 27.34 11.95
C ARG A 167 3.50 28.53 12.44
N ARG A 168 3.46 28.79 13.74
CA ARG A 168 4.25 29.85 14.37
C ARG A 168 5.66 29.37 14.69
N GLY A 169 6.64 30.26 14.49
CA GLY A 169 8.00 30.10 15.03
C GLY A 169 8.98 29.25 14.23
N ALA A 170 8.62 28.78 13.02
CA ALA A 170 9.60 28.19 12.12
C ALA A 170 10.34 29.30 11.35
N ALA A 171 11.68 29.20 11.30
CA ALA A 171 12.57 30.23 10.78
C ALA A 171 12.13 30.73 9.39
N VAL A 172 11.94 32.04 9.31
CA VAL A 172 11.71 32.80 8.08
C VAL A 172 12.81 32.45 7.06
N ALA A 173 12.48 31.63 6.06
CA ALA A 173 13.19 31.68 4.79
C ALA A 173 13.03 33.10 4.21
N PRO A 174 14.07 33.68 3.59
CA PRO A 174 14.12 35.13 3.33
C PRO A 174 12.89 35.58 2.55
N ALA A 175 12.14 36.50 3.16
CA ALA A 175 10.94 37.08 2.59
C ALA A 175 11.21 37.60 1.19
N THR A 176 10.36 37.22 0.23
CA THR A 176 10.25 37.92 -1.04
C THR A 176 9.99 39.41 -0.78
N PRO A 177 10.57 40.33 -1.57
CA PRO A 177 10.47 41.78 -1.33
C PRO A 177 9.03 42.34 -1.27
N ALA A 178 8.04 41.57 -1.74
CA ALA A 178 6.62 41.94 -1.71
C ALA A 178 5.99 41.96 -0.30
N ALA A 179 6.57 41.26 0.69
CA ALA A 179 5.99 41.18 2.04
C ALA A 179 6.28 42.42 2.91
N LEU A 180 7.17 43.32 2.48
CA LEU A 180 7.51 44.56 3.19
C LEU A 180 6.55 45.73 2.90
N ALA A 181 5.48 45.51 2.11
CA ALA A 181 4.65 46.59 1.57
C ALA A 181 3.36 46.91 2.36
N ASN A 182 3.04 46.24 3.47
CA ASN A 182 1.83 46.52 4.26
C ASN A 182 2.17 47.03 5.68
N PRO A 183 2.09 48.35 5.95
CA PRO A 183 2.42 48.94 7.26
C PRO A 183 1.24 48.92 8.27
N ALA A 184 0.19 48.13 8.04
CA ALA A 184 -1.10 48.33 8.71
C ALA A 184 -1.27 47.66 10.09
N ASN A 185 -0.36 46.81 10.59
CA ASN A 185 -0.51 46.26 11.95
C ASN A 185 0.81 45.80 12.61
N PRO A 186 1.46 46.64 13.44
CA PRO A 186 2.71 46.29 14.13
C PRO A 186 2.54 45.32 15.33
N ALA A 187 1.32 44.94 15.70
CA ALA A 187 1.05 44.12 16.89
C ALA A 187 1.01 42.59 16.63
N ASN A 188 0.84 42.16 15.37
CA ASN A 188 0.87 40.74 14.97
C ASN A 188 1.25 40.65 13.47
N PRO A 189 2.51 40.30 13.12
CA PRO A 189 2.83 40.03 11.72
C PRO A 189 2.01 38.85 11.20
N PRO A 190 1.50 38.89 9.96
CA PRO A 190 0.79 37.77 9.38
C PRO A 190 1.70 36.54 9.34
N VAL A 191 1.22 35.42 9.86
CA VAL A 191 1.94 34.13 9.80
C VAL A 191 2.05 33.73 8.33
N ALA A 192 3.28 33.69 7.81
CA ALA A 192 3.51 33.27 6.44
C ALA A 192 3.24 31.75 6.30
N PRO A 193 2.58 31.32 5.21
CA PRO A 193 2.43 29.90 4.91
C PRO A 193 3.81 29.27 4.66
N GLN A 194 4.01 28.04 5.14
CA GLN A 194 5.23 27.27 4.93
C GLN A 194 4.93 25.89 4.36
N GLU A 195 5.80 25.40 3.47
CA GLU A 195 5.72 24.02 2.99
C GLU A 195 6.38 23.06 3.97
N ILE A 196 5.66 22.01 4.36
CA ILE A 196 6.17 20.91 5.15
C ILE A 196 5.95 19.57 4.43
N PRO A 197 6.77 18.54 4.71
CA PRO A 197 6.50 17.19 4.22
C PRO A 197 5.16 16.67 4.74
N LEU A 198 4.37 15.98 3.88
CA LEU A 198 3.04 15.47 4.26
C LEU A 198 3.04 14.66 5.55
N ARG A 199 4.10 13.84 5.75
CA ARG A 199 4.31 12.97 6.91
C ARG A 199 4.39 13.71 8.26
N GLU A 200 4.71 15.00 8.25
CA GLU A 200 4.85 15.84 9.46
C GLU A 200 3.57 16.60 9.81
N LEU A 201 2.51 16.44 9.01
CA LEU A 201 1.20 17.05 9.26
C LEU A 201 0.50 16.37 10.44
N VAL A 202 -0.09 17.15 11.34
CA VAL A 202 -0.78 16.66 12.54
C VAL A 202 -2.20 17.19 12.66
N ALA A 203 -3.04 16.50 13.43
CA ALA A 203 -4.38 16.98 13.75
C ALA A 203 -4.30 18.31 14.51
N GLY A 204 -5.07 19.29 14.05
CA GLY A 204 -5.06 20.66 14.52
C GLY A 204 -4.21 21.62 13.69
N ASP A 205 -3.39 21.16 12.73
CA ASP A 205 -2.74 22.08 11.79
C ASP A 205 -3.79 22.82 10.94
N VAL A 206 -3.48 24.06 10.55
CA VAL A 206 -4.26 24.81 9.57
C VAL A 206 -3.51 24.75 8.24
N VAL A 207 -4.11 24.11 7.24
CA VAL A 207 -3.56 23.98 5.89
C VAL A 207 -4.10 25.08 4.99
N ALA A 208 -3.24 25.60 4.11
CA ALA A 208 -3.64 26.44 2.99
C ALA A 208 -3.82 25.54 1.76
N LEU A 209 -4.95 25.69 1.08
CA LEU A 209 -5.31 24.93 -0.10
C LEU A 209 -5.49 25.90 -1.28
N SER A 210 -4.84 25.60 -2.40
CA SER A 210 -4.97 26.31 -3.66
C SER A 210 -5.35 25.36 -4.80
N ALA A 211 -5.85 25.92 -5.90
CA ALA A 211 -6.15 25.14 -7.10
C ALA A 211 -4.92 24.33 -7.57
N GLY A 212 -5.12 23.03 -7.79
CA GLY A 212 -4.06 22.08 -8.13
C GLY A 212 -3.51 21.28 -6.94
N ASP A 213 -3.77 21.70 -5.70
CA ASP A 213 -3.28 20.99 -4.52
C ASP A 213 -4.04 19.68 -4.28
N MET A 214 -3.31 18.66 -3.84
CA MET A 214 -3.89 17.47 -3.25
C MET A 214 -4.18 17.72 -1.77
N ILE A 215 -5.36 17.30 -1.31
CA ILE A 215 -5.76 17.48 0.08
C ILE A 215 -4.97 16.50 0.97
N PRO A 216 -4.20 17.01 1.95
CA PRO A 216 -3.15 16.24 2.61
C PRO A 216 -3.65 15.37 3.78
N ALA A 217 -4.83 15.68 4.32
CA ALA A 217 -5.48 15.02 5.44
C ALA A 217 -6.99 15.31 5.41
N ASP A 218 -7.78 14.69 6.28
CA ASP A 218 -9.18 15.06 6.40
C ASP A 218 -9.31 16.35 7.18
N CYS A 219 -9.95 17.36 6.57
CA CYS A 219 -10.01 18.70 7.10
C CYS A 219 -11.44 19.26 7.13
N ARG A 220 -11.66 20.18 8.07
CA ARG A 220 -12.84 21.05 8.14
C ARG A 220 -12.50 22.39 7.52
N VAL A 221 -13.29 22.85 6.55
CA VAL A 221 -13.07 24.15 5.88
C VAL A 221 -13.31 25.30 6.86
N LEU A 222 -12.36 26.22 6.99
CA LEU A 222 -12.44 27.43 7.82
C LEU A 222 -12.76 28.67 6.97
N THR A 223 -12.11 28.81 5.82
CA THR A 223 -12.40 29.83 4.82
C THR A 223 -12.40 29.20 3.43
N ALA A 224 -13.28 29.67 2.55
CA ALA A 224 -13.35 29.21 1.17
C ALA A 224 -13.68 30.38 0.25
N ARG A 225 -13.04 30.41 -0.92
CA ARG A 225 -13.36 31.28 -2.05
C ARG A 225 -13.43 30.41 -3.29
N ASP A 226 -14.64 30.23 -3.82
CA ASP A 226 -14.94 29.40 -5.00
C ASP A 226 -14.24 28.03 -4.94
N LEU A 227 -14.30 27.35 -3.78
CA LEU A 227 -13.58 26.10 -3.54
C LEU A 227 -14.34 24.92 -4.16
N PHE A 228 -13.79 24.36 -5.23
CA PHE A 228 -14.30 23.15 -5.86
C PHE A 228 -13.32 22.00 -5.69
N ILE A 229 -13.83 20.85 -5.24
CA ILE A 229 -13.00 19.68 -4.95
C ILE A 229 -13.47 18.50 -5.80
N ALA A 230 -12.53 17.87 -6.49
CA ALA A 230 -12.74 16.62 -7.21
C ALA A 230 -12.73 15.46 -6.20
N GLN A 231 -13.91 14.94 -5.89
CA GLN A 231 -14.10 13.83 -4.96
C GLN A 231 -14.23 12.47 -5.65
N ALA A 232 -13.92 12.40 -6.96
CA ALA A 232 -14.03 11.18 -7.78
C ALA A 232 -13.33 9.97 -7.16
N ALA A 233 -12.17 10.17 -6.53
CA ALA A 233 -11.42 9.10 -5.85
C ALA A 233 -12.17 8.47 -4.66
N MET A 234 -13.18 9.15 -4.10
CA MET A 234 -13.93 8.74 -2.90
C MET A 234 -15.39 8.40 -3.19
N THR A 235 -16.03 9.13 -4.10
CA THR A 235 -17.46 8.98 -4.43
C THR A 235 -17.71 8.32 -5.78
N GLY A 236 -16.71 8.31 -6.68
CA GLY A 236 -16.87 7.90 -8.08
C GLY A 236 -17.53 8.95 -8.97
N GLU A 237 -17.92 10.10 -8.42
CA GLU A 237 -18.56 11.18 -9.17
C GLU A 237 -17.52 12.17 -9.73
N SER A 238 -17.71 12.56 -11.00
CA SER A 238 -16.73 13.37 -11.75
C SER A 238 -16.94 14.87 -11.63
N LEU A 239 -18.14 15.30 -11.25
CA LEU A 239 -18.44 16.72 -11.11
C LEU A 239 -17.79 17.23 -9.82
N PRO A 240 -16.99 18.32 -9.89
CA PRO A 240 -16.42 18.92 -8.70
C PRO A 240 -17.52 19.38 -7.74
N VAL A 241 -17.36 19.09 -6.47
CA VAL A 241 -18.30 19.49 -5.42
C VAL A 241 -17.83 20.81 -4.82
N GLU A 242 -18.73 21.80 -4.85
CA GLU A 242 -18.49 23.09 -4.20
C GLU A 242 -18.51 22.95 -2.68
N LYS A 243 -17.55 23.60 -2.02
CA LYS A 243 -17.34 23.53 -0.59
C LYS A 243 -17.50 24.88 0.09
N PHE A 244 -18.16 24.87 1.25
CA PHE A 244 -18.54 26.05 2.02
C PHE A 244 -18.03 25.97 3.46
N VAL A 245 -17.93 27.13 4.12
CA VAL A 245 -17.57 27.21 5.54
C VAL A 245 -18.77 26.86 6.44
N GLN A 246 -19.96 27.28 6.02
CA GLN A 246 -21.19 27.24 6.80
C GLN A 246 -21.60 25.80 7.14
N VAL A 247 -22.25 25.67 8.29
CA VAL A 247 -22.87 24.41 8.71
C VAL A 247 -24.13 24.20 7.89
N SER A 248 -24.32 22.98 7.38
CA SER A 248 -25.56 22.61 6.68
C SER A 248 -26.76 22.81 7.62
N PRO A 249 -27.86 23.43 7.18
CA PRO A 249 -29.01 23.69 8.03
C PRO A 249 -29.58 22.39 8.63
N GLU A 250 -29.95 22.44 9.92
CA GLU A 250 -30.56 21.32 10.64
C GLU A 250 -31.86 20.90 9.94
N GLY A 251 -31.84 19.75 9.26
CA GLY A 251 -32.97 19.24 8.47
C GLY A 251 -32.59 18.77 7.06
N ALA A 252 -31.40 19.14 6.56
CA ALA A 252 -30.83 18.50 5.38
C ALA A 252 -30.34 17.10 5.77
N THR A 253 -31.07 16.06 5.36
CA THR A 253 -30.70 14.64 5.47
C THR A 253 -29.45 14.33 4.64
N SER A 254 -28.30 14.84 5.08
CA SER A 254 -27.01 14.36 4.62
C SER A 254 -26.69 13.12 5.45
N THR A 255 -26.64 11.98 4.77
CA THR A 255 -26.65 10.66 5.42
C THR A 255 -25.23 10.21 5.78
N GLY A 256 -24.21 10.85 5.21
CA GLY A 256 -22.81 10.48 5.44
C GLY A 256 -21.82 11.66 5.45
N PRO A 257 -20.58 11.44 5.94
CA PRO A 257 -19.52 12.46 5.98
C PRO A 257 -19.17 13.02 4.59
N LEU A 258 -19.13 12.17 3.56
CA LEU A 258 -18.70 12.56 2.20
C LEU A 258 -19.61 13.61 1.54
N GLU A 259 -20.89 13.63 1.90
CA GLU A 259 -21.89 14.57 1.39
C GLU A 259 -21.77 15.97 2.04
N GLN A 260 -21.02 16.08 3.14
CA GLN A 260 -20.83 17.37 3.81
C GLN A 260 -20.03 18.32 2.92
N ARG A 261 -20.61 19.49 2.66
CA ARG A 261 -19.98 20.54 1.83
C ARG A 261 -18.90 21.32 2.58
N ASN A 262 -18.71 21.05 3.85
CA ASN A 262 -17.78 21.78 4.68
C ASN A 262 -16.61 20.92 5.20
N LEU A 263 -16.57 19.66 4.75
CA LEU A 263 -15.48 18.72 4.94
C LEU A 263 -14.76 18.44 3.62
N VAL A 264 -13.46 18.24 3.74
CA VAL A 264 -12.58 17.88 2.64
C VAL A 264 -11.71 16.69 3.06
N PHE A 265 -11.40 15.80 2.12
CA PHE A 265 -10.89 14.47 2.46
C PHE A 265 -9.51 14.22 1.86
N MET A 266 -8.66 13.52 2.61
CA MET A 266 -7.33 13.13 2.18
C MET A 266 -7.37 12.43 0.82
N GLY A 267 -6.48 12.82 -0.11
CA GLY A 267 -6.34 12.20 -1.42
C GLY A 267 -7.32 12.70 -2.50
N THR A 268 -8.20 13.64 -2.17
CA THR A 268 -8.97 14.41 -3.16
C THR A 268 -8.17 15.62 -3.63
N ASN A 269 -8.56 16.24 -4.75
CA ASN A 269 -7.82 17.35 -5.36
C ASN A 269 -8.65 18.62 -5.43
N VAL A 270 -8.02 19.77 -5.23
CA VAL A 270 -8.63 21.09 -5.42
C VAL A 270 -8.62 21.44 -6.91
N VAL A 271 -9.80 21.59 -7.49
CA VAL A 271 -9.97 21.91 -8.93
C VAL A 271 -9.81 23.41 -9.15
N SER A 272 -10.46 24.21 -8.32
CA SER A 272 -10.43 25.67 -8.37
C SER A 272 -10.68 26.27 -6.99
N GLY A 273 -10.33 27.54 -6.86
CA GLY A 273 -10.51 28.31 -5.64
C GLY A 273 -9.34 28.24 -4.66
N THR A 274 -9.55 28.86 -3.50
CA THR A 274 -8.62 28.86 -2.38
C THR A 274 -9.35 28.65 -1.08
N ALA A 275 -8.71 27.99 -0.13
CA ALA A 275 -9.29 27.74 1.18
C ALA A 275 -8.25 27.62 2.28
N THR A 276 -8.67 27.88 3.51
CA THR A 276 -7.96 27.41 4.69
C THR A 276 -8.79 26.34 5.37
N ALA A 277 -8.14 25.28 5.83
CA ALA A 277 -8.83 24.15 6.45
C ALA A 277 -8.09 23.66 7.68
N LEU A 278 -8.85 23.26 8.70
CA LEU A 278 -8.35 22.68 9.94
C LEU A 278 -8.24 21.18 9.79
N VAL A 279 -7.06 20.62 10.02
CA VAL A 279 -6.82 19.17 9.98
C VAL A 279 -7.53 18.49 11.15
N VAL A 280 -8.44 17.57 10.86
CA VAL A 280 -9.20 16.81 11.87
C VAL A 280 -8.59 15.44 12.08
N ALA A 281 -8.26 14.72 11.01
CA ALA A 281 -7.71 13.37 11.07
C ALA A 281 -6.63 13.14 10.03
N THR A 282 -5.55 12.45 10.44
CA THR A 282 -4.35 12.20 9.63
C THR A 282 -4.06 10.70 9.47
N GLY A 283 -3.36 10.35 8.38
CA GLY A 283 -2.75 9.05 8.15
C GLY A 283 -3.74 7.89 8.17
N GLY A 284 -3.42 6.82 8.89
CA GLY A 284 -4.31 5.67 9.06
C GLY A 284 -5.62 5.97 9.81
N ARG A 285 -5.75 7.16 10.44
CA ARG A 285 -6.98 7.61 11.09
C ARG A 285 -7.85 8.48 10.18
N SER A 286 -7.41 8.86 8.98
CA SER A 286 -8.29 9.53 8.04
C SER A 286 -9.35 8.56 7.49
N TYR A 287 -10.42 9.10 6.93
CA TYR A 287 -11.49 8.38 6.27
C TYR A 287 -10.94 7.63 5.06
N PHE A 288 -10.05 8.25 4.28
CA PHE A 288 -9.30 7.56 3.24
C PHE A 288 -8.40 6.45 3.80
N GLY A 289 -7.67 6.71 4.88
CA GLY A 289 -6.73 5.75 5.48
C GLY A 289 -7.42 4.52 6.06
N THR A 290 -8.57 4.71 6.70
CA THR A 290 -9.41 3.62 7.23
C THR A 290 -10.08 2.81 6.11
N LEU A 291 -10.53 3.46 5.04
CA LEU A 291 -11.03 2.79 3.84
C LEU A 291 -9.92 1.97 3.16
N ALA A 292 -8.75 2.56 2.96
CA ALA A 292 -7.59 1.88 2.39
C ALA A 292 -7.17 0.68 3.24
N ALA A 293 -7.11 0.84 4.56
CA ALA A 293 -6.83 -0.25 5.50
C ALA A 293 -7.85 -1.39 5.37
N SER A 294 -9.14 -1.08 5.23
CA SER A 294 -10.19 -2.08 5.05
C SER A 294 -10.05 -2.85 3.73
N ALA A 295 -9.67 -2.17 2.64
CA ALA A 295 -9.42 -2.82 1.35
C ALA A 295 -8.20 -3.76 1.41
N THR A 296 -7.11 -3.32 2.06
CA THR A 296 -5.89 -4.13 2.24
C THR A 296 -6.02 -5.23 3.29
N ALA A 297 -6.99 -5.17 4.19
CA ALA A 297 -7.24 -6.21 5.20
C ALA A 297 -7.80 -7.50 4.59
N THR A 298 -8.22 -7.45 3.32
CA THR A 298 -8.56 -8.66 2.56
C THR A 298 -7.26 -9.38 2.21
N ASP A 299 -7.01 -10.52 2.86
CA ASP A 299 -5.84 -11.37 2.58
C ASP A 299 -5.68 -11.55 1.07
N ALA A 300 -4.55 -11.09 0.53
CA ALA A 300 -4.26 -11.23 -0.88
C ALA A 300 -4.31 -12.72 -1.25
N ALA A 301 -5.33 -13.10 -2.03
CA ALA A 301 -5.46 -14.46 -2.54
C ALA A 301 -4.14 -14.83 -3.26
N PRO A 302 -3.67 -16.09 -3.10
CA PRO A 302 -2.45 -16.51 -3.76
C PRO A 302 -2.57 -16.26 -5.26
N ASN A 303 -1.64 -15.47 -5.79
CA ASN A 303 -1.61 -15.12 -7.21
C ASN A 303 -1.43 -16.39 -8.08
N ALA A 304 -1.84 -16.31 -9.35
CA ALA A 304 -1.75 -17.44 -10.29
C ALA A 304 -0.32 -17.98 -10.42
N PHE A 305 0.69 -17.10 -10.26
CA PHE A 305 2.09 -17.47 -10.19
C PHE A 305 2.44 -18.40 -9.03
N GLN A 306 2.07 -18.02 -7.80
CA GLN A 306 2.34 -18.77 -6.58
C GLN A 306 1.62 -20.12 -6.64
N ALA A 307 0.41 -20.15 -7.20
CA ALA A 307 -0.31 -21.39 -7.48
C ALA A 307 0.46 -22.29 -8.47
N GLY A 308 0.99 -21.71 -9.56
CA GLY A 308 1.82 -22.38 -10.54
C GLY A 308 3.12 -22.94 -9.94
N VAL A 309 3.91 -22.12 -9.25
CA VAL A 309 5.15 -22.54 -8.58
C VAL A 309 4.87 -23.60 -7.52
N ASN A 310 3.81 -23.45 -6.73
CA ASN A 310 3.42 -24.48 -5.76
C ASN A 310 3.06 -25.79 -6.45
N SER A 311 2.39 -25.77 -7.60
CA SER A 311 2.06 -26.99 -8.35
C SER A 311 3.31 -27.72 -8.87
N VAL A 312 4.29 -26.97 -9.41
CA VAL A 312 5.58 -27.50 -9.88
C VAL A 312 6.41 -28.02 -8.70
N SER A 313 6.48 -27.26 -7.60
CA SER A 313 7.17 -27.65 -6.37
C SER A 313 6.60 -28.96 -5.82
N TRP A 314 5.27 -29.11 -5.77
CA TRP A 314 4.62 -30.34 -5.34
C TRP A 314 4.85 -31.52 -6.28
N LEU A 315 4.95 -31.29 -7.60
CA LEU A 315 5.31 -32.34 -8.56
C LEU A 315 6.73 -32.86 -8.30
N LEU A 316 7.67 -31.96 -8.08
CA LEU A 316 9.08 -32.30 -7.83
C LEU A 316 9.27 -32.97 -6.47
N ILE A 317 8.61 -32.47 -5.42
CA ILE A 317 8.60 -33.12 -4.09
C ILE A 317 8.04 -34.53 -4.20
N ARG A 318 6.97 -34.75 -4.98
CA ARG A 318 6.43 -36.10 -5.22
C ARG A 318 7.41 -37.00 -5.94
N PHE A 319 8.12 -36.47 -6.94
CA PHE A 319 9.14 -37.23 -7.66
C PHE A 319 10.30 -37.61 -6.74
N ALA A 320 10.82 -36.66 -5.95
CA ALA A 320 11.86 -36.92 -4.95
C ALA A 320 11.40 -37.95 -3.89
N LEU A 321 10.18 -37.82 -3.38
CA LEU A 321 9.62 -38.73 -2.37
C LEU A 321 9.48 -40.17 -2.88
N VAL A 322 9.33 -40.38 -4.19
CA VAL A 322 9.28 -41.71 -4.81
C VAL A 322 10.69 -42.19 -5.20
N MET A 323 11.48 -41.33 -5.83
CA MET A 323 12.77 -41.71 -6.41
C MET A 323 13.84 -41.94 -5.35
N VAL A 324 13.87 -41.15 -4.27
CA VAL A 324 14.86 -41.28 -3.19
C VAL A 324 14.75 -42.63 -2.47
N PRO A 325 13.56 -43.11 -2.04
CA PRO A 325 13.43 -44.45 -1.47
C PRO A 325 13.78 -45.56 -2.44
N ILE A 326 13.41 -45.43 -3.73
CA ILE A 326 13.75 -46.44 -4.75
C ILE A 326 15.26 -46.53 -4.90
N VAL A 327 15.95 -45.40 -5.05
CA VAL A 327 17.41 -45.34 -5.17
C VAL A 327 18.09 -45.90 -3.91
N LEU A 328 17.58 -45.55 -2.72
CA LEU A 328 18.08 -46.06 -1.45
C LEU A 328 17.97 -47.59 -1.36
N LEU A 329 16.80 -48.15 -1.67
CA LEU A 329 16.56 -49.59 -1.60
C LEU A 329 17.39 -50.35 -2.63
N VAL A 330 17.38 -49.91 -3.89
CA VAL A 330 18.14 -50.57 -4.97
C VAL A 330 19.63 -50.54 -4.66
N ASN A 331 20.17 -49.37 -4.30
CA ASN A 331 21.60 -49.23 -4.04
C ASN A 331 22.02 -49.93 -2.73
N GLY A 332 21.16 -49.89 -1.70
CA GLY A 332 21.37 -50.59 -0.42
C GLY A 332 21.41 -52.10 -0.58
N PHE A 333 20.46 -52.69 -1.33
CA PHE A 333 20.47 -54.13 -1.60
C PHE A 333 21.57 -54.56 -2.57
N THR A 334 21.96 -53.73 -3.54
CA THR A 334 22.98 -54.09 -4.52
C THR A 334 24.39 -54.02 -3.95
N LYS A 335 24.71 -52.99 -3.13
CA LYS A 335 26.07 -52.77 -2.62
C LYS A 335 26.28 -53.20 -1.17
N GLY A 336 25.21 -53.45 -0.41
CA GLY A 336 25.27 -53.80 1.02
C GLY A 336 25.65 -52.65 1.96
N ASP A 337 26.18 -51.54 1.44
CA ASP A 337 26.52 -50.33 2.20
C ASP A 337 25.33 -49.36 2.23
N TRP A 338 24.53 -49.45 3.30
CA TRP A 338 23.36 -48.61 3.53
C TRP A 338 23.72 -47.13 3.72
N LEU A 339 24.91 -46.82 4.24
CA LEU A 339 25.35 -45.44 4.44
C LEU A 339 25.68 -44.81 3.09
N GLN A 340 26.47 -45.48 2.25
CA GLN A 340 26.74 -45.00 0.89
C GLN A 340 25.47 -44.92 0.03
N ALA A 341 24.54 -45.87 0.19
CA ALA A 341 23.26 -45.82 -0.49
C ALA A 341 22.43 -44.60 -0.08
N PHE A 342 22.45 -44.24 1.21
CA PHE A 342 21.79 -43.06 1.73
C PHE A 342 22.41 -41.76 1.22
N LEU A 343 23.74 -41.64 1.27
CA LEU A 343 24.47 -40.47 0.75
C LEU A 343 24.24 -40.28 -0.76
N PHE A 344 24.13 -41.37 -1.51
CA PHE A 344 23.80 -41.34 -2.93
C PHE A 344 22.35 -40.89 -3.19
N ALA A 345 21.38 -41.44 -2.46
CA ALA A 345 19.97 -41.06 -2.58
C ALA A 345 19.75 -39.58 -2.21
N LEU A 346 20.48 -39.08 -1.21
CA LEU A 346 20.51 -37.66 -0.83
C LEU A 346 21.06 -36.78 -1.96
N SER A 347 22.16 -37.19 -2.60
CA SER A 347 22.76 -36.45 -3.72
C SER A 347 21.79 -36.33 -4.90
N VAL A 348 21.01 -37.38 -5.18
CA VAL A 348 19.95 -37.37 -6.19
C VAL A 348 18.81 -36.42 -5.80
N ALA A 349 18.40 -36.42 -4.53
CA ALA A 349 17.35 -35.52 -4.02
C ALA A 349 17.71 -34.04 -4.24
N VAL A 350 18.95 -33.68 -3.89
CA VAL A 350 19.53 -32.34 -4.07
C VAL A 350 19.67 -31.97 -5.55
N GLY A 351 20.10 -32.90 -6.41
CA GLY A 351 20.23 -32.65 -7.84
C GLY A 351 18.89 -32.40 -8.53
N LEU A 352 17.79 -32.94 -7.98
CA LEU A 352 16.44 -32.82 -8.53
C LEU A 352 15.70 -31.56 -8.06
N THR A 353 16.18 -30.85 -7.04
CA THR A 353 15.53 -29.64 -6.52
C THR A 353 15.89 -28.42 -7.36
N PRO A 354 14.93 -27.80 -8.09
CA PRO A 354 15.20 -26.59 -8.85
C PRO A 354 15.09 -25.38 -7.92
N GLU A 355 16.11 -25.20 -7.08
CA GLU A 355 16.19 -24.07 -6.15
C GLU A 355 16.26 -22.73 -6.88
N MET A 356 16.78 -22.73 -8.12
CA MET A 356 16.94 -21.52 -8.92
C MET A 356 15.63 -21.01 -9.55
N LEU A 357 14.57 -21.84 -9.61
CA LEU A 357 13.34 -21.47 -10.33
C LEU A 357 12.69 -20.17 -9.79
N PRO A 358 12.51 -19.98 -8.46
CA PRO A 358 11.97 -18.73 -7.93
C PRO A 358 12.85 -17.51 -8.24
N MET A 359 14.18 -17.67 -8.19
CA MET A 359 15.11 -16.58 -8.50
C MET A 359 15.05 -16.20 -9.98
N ILE A 360 15.09 -17.18 -10.88
CA ILE A 360 15.00 -16.94 -12.32
C ILE A 360 13.75 -16.13 -12.63
N VAL A 361 12.61 -16.50 -12.05
CA VAL A 361 11.35 -15.79 -12.30
C VAL A 361 11.36 -14.40 -11.66
N THR A 362 11.75 -14.24 -10.40
CA THR A 362 11.80 -12.90 -9.78
C THR A 362 12.77 -11.97 -10.51
N SER A 363 13.90 -12.49 -11.00
CA SER A 363 14.87 -11.72 -11.78
C SER A 363 14.34 -11.33 -13.17
N THR A 364 13.64 -12.22 -13.87
CA THR A 364 13.04 -11.88 -15.16
C THR A 364 11.89 -10.88 -15.00
N LEU A 365 11.05 -11.03 -13.97
CA LEU A 365 10.01 -10.06 -13.64
C LEU A 365 10.59 -8.71 -13.23
N ALA A 366 11.68 -8.68 -12.46
CA ALA A 366 12.38 -7.45 -12.10
C ALA A 366 12.93 -6.73 -13.35
N LYS A 367 13.55 -7.46 -14.28
CA LYS A 367 13.96 -6.90 -15.58
C LYS A 367 12.75 -6.38 -16.38
N GLY A 368 11.63 -7.11 -16.37
CA GLY A 368 10.38 -6.68 -16.99
C GLY A 368 9.84 -5.38 -16.39
N ALA A 369 9.86 -5.24 -15.06
CA ALA A 369 9.48 -4.03 -14.35
C ALA A 369 10.35 -2.83 -14.74
N VAL A 370 11.67 -3.02 -14.86
CA VAL A 370 12.59 -1.97 -15.33
C VAL A 370 12.28 -1.57 -16.78
N LEU A 371 11.98 -2.53 -17.65
CA LEU A 371 11.62 -2.25 -19.04
C LEU A 371 10.29 -1.49 -19.17
N LEU A 372 9.29 -1.84 -18.35
CA LEU A 372 8.00 -1.16 -18.27
C LEU A 372 8.15 0.27 -17.73
N SER A 373 9.01 0.47 -16.72
CA SER A 373 9.28 1.79 -16.15
C SER A 373 9.86 2.76 -17.18
N ARG A 374 10.73 2.28 -18.09
CA ARG A 374 11.23 3.10 -19.22
C ARG A 374 10.14 3.55 -20.18
N ARG A 375 8.98 2.88 -20.17
CA ARG A 375 7.77 3.24 -20.94
C ARG A 375 6.71 3.95 -20.09
N GLN A 376 7.12 4.59 -18.99
CA GLN A 376 6.21 5.31 -18.07
C GLN A 376 5.19 4.41 -17.35
N VAL A 377 5.40 3.09 -17.29
CA VAL A 377 4.56 2.16 -16.54
C VAL A 377 5.28 1.70 -15.28
N VAL A 378 4.82 2.17 -14.12
CA VAL A 378 5.46 1.86 -12.83
C VAL A 378 4.82 0.63 -12.20
N VAL A 379 5.60 -0.45 -12.09
CA VAL A 379 5.17 -1.72 -11.48
C VAL A 379 5.46 -1.70 -9.97
N LYS A 380 4.42 -1.55 -9.16
CA LYS A 380 4.54 -1.56 -7.67
C LYS A 380 4.74 -2.95 -7.07
N ARG A 381 4.32 -4.00 -7.79
CA ARG A 381 4.44 -5.41 -7.39
C ARG A 381 4.83 -6.26 -8.60
N LEU A 382 5.91 -7.04 -8.50
CA LEU A 382 6.45 -7.80 -9.64
C LEU A 382 5.46 -8.84 -10.22
N ASP A 383 4.62 -9.41 -9.37
CA ASP A 383 3.59 -10.38 -9.77
C ASP A 383 2.47 -9.77 -10.62
N ALA A 384 2.27 -8.44 -10.54
CA ALA A 384 1.29 -7.73 -11.36
C ALA A 384 1.58 -7.84 -12.86
N ILE A 385 2.84 -8.02 -13.27
CA ILE A 385 3.23 -8.17 -14.68
C ILE A 385 2.58 -9.42 -15.28
N GLN A 386 2.56 -10.54 -14.54
CA GLN A 386 1.94 -11.78 -15.03
C GLN A 386 0.43 -11.69 -14.99
N ASN A 387 -0.16 -11.11 -13.94
CA ASN A 387 -1.60 -10.90 -13.86
C ASN A 387 -2.11 -10.04 -15.02
N PHE A 388 -1.35 -9.00 -15.40
CA PHE A 388 -1.69 -8.16 -16.55
C PHE A 388 -1.65 -8.93 -17.87
N GLY A 389 -0.67 -9.83 -18.05
CA GLY A 389 -0.58 -10.68 -19.24
C GLY A 389 -1.59 -11.82 -19.31
N ALA A 390 -2.13 -12.26 -18.16
CA ALA A 390 -3.11 -13.34 -18.05
C ALA A 390 -4.55 -12.83 -17.82
N MET A 391 -4.80 -11.54 -18.05
CA MET A 391 -6.07 -10.90 -17.75
C MET A 391 -7.11 -11.23 -18.83
N ASP A 392 -8.22 -11.85 -18.43
CA ASP A 392 -9.37 -12.13 -19.31
C ASP A 392 -10.43 -11.02 -19.27
N ILE A 393 -10.55 -10.33 -18.13
CA ILE A 393 -11.56 -9.29 -17.90
C ILE A 393 -10.85 -8.03 -17.40
N LEU A 394 -10.97 -6.94 -18.17
CA LEU A 394 -10.54 -5.61 -17.78
C LEU A 394 -11.73 -4.83 -17.24
N CYS A 395 -11.76 -4.64 -15.92
CA CYS A 395 -12.64 -3.65 -15.31
C CYS A 395 -11.88 -2.33 -15.24
N THR A 396 -12.35 -1.32 -15.97
CA THR A 396 -11.79 0.03 -15.95
C THR A 396 -12.79 0.98 -15.33
N ASP A 397 -12.28 1.96 -14.57
CA ASP A 397 -13.08 3.13 -14.25
C ASP A 397 -13.27 3.98 -15.52
N LYS A 398 -14.35 4.74 -15.58
CA LYS A 398 -14.61 5.66 -16.69
C LYS A 398 -13.78 6.93 -16.53
N THR A 399 -13.93 7.60 -15.39
CA THR A 399 -13.43 8.95 -15.20
C THR A 399 -11.95 8.95 -14.85
N GLY A 400 -11.15 9.77 -15.53
CA GLY A 400 -9.70 9.86 -15.31
C GLY A 400 -8.90 8.63 -15.74
N THR A 401 -9.57 7.58 -16.23
CA THR A 401 -8.93 6.38 -16.80
C THR A 401 -9.28 6.23 -18.29
N LEU A 402 -10.58 6.19 -18.65
CA LEU A 402 -11.01 6.23 -20.05
C LEU A 402 -11.16 7.65 -20.58
N THR A 403 -11.60 8.57 -19.72
CA THR A 403 -11.74 9.99 -20.06
C THR A 403 -10.53 10.79 -19.58
N GLN A 404 -10.24 11.91 -20.24
CA GLN A 404 -9.13 12.81 -19.88
C GLN A 404 -9.41 13.67 -18.62
N ASP A 405 -10.53 13.43 -17.94
CA ASP A 405 -11.02 14.21 -16.80
C ASP A 405 -11.01 15.73 -17.05
N ARG A 406 -11.29 16.11 -18.30
CA ARG A 406 -11.42 17.49 -18.75
C ARG A 406 -12.74 17.66 -19.47
N ILE A 407 -13.45 18.72 -19.10
CA ILE A 407 -14.66 19.14 -19.81
C ILE A 407 -14.19 19.81 -21.10
N ALA A 408 -14.57 19.25 -22.24
CA ALA A 408 -14.33 19.81 -23.55
C ALA A 408 -15.66 20.05 -24.24
N LEU A 409 -15.80 21.19 -24.92
CA LEU A 409 -16.96 21.46 -25.77
C LEU A 409 -16.96 20.44 -26.92
N ALA A 410 -18.00 19.61 -26.99
CA ALA A 410 -18.10 18.58 -28.01
C ALA A 410 -18.72 19.10 -29.31
N ARG A 411 -19.72 19.99 -29.21
CA ARG A 411 -20.47 20.57 -30.35
C ARG A 411 -21.09 21.91 -29.97
N HIS A 412 -21.29 22.77 -30.97
CA HIS A 412 -21.98 24.06 -30.85
C HIS A 412 -22.99 24.21 -32.00
N ALA A 413 -24.11 23.49 -31.88
CA ALA A 413 -25.05 23.35 -32.99
C ALA A 413 -26.11 24.46 -33.02
N ASP A 414 -26.51 24.86 -34.23
CA ASP A 414 -27.67 25.71 -34.49
C ASP A 414 -29.00 24.95 -34.31
N ALA A 415 -30.13 25.63 -34.54
CA ALA A 415 -31.47 25.05 -34.42
C ALA A 415 -31.73 23.87 -35.38
N TRP A 416 -30.89 23.66 -36.39
CA TRP A 416 -30.97 22.56 -37.35
C TRP A 416 -29.93 21.47 -37.09
N GLY A 417 -29.14 21.58 -36.01
CA GLY A 417 -28.16 20.59 -35.60
C GLY A 417 -26.82 20.68 -36.33
N GLN A 418 -26.55 21.75 -37.07
CA GLN A 418 -25.26 21.99 -37.73
C GLN A 418 -24.32 22.79 -36.84
N ASP A 419 -23.03 22.49 -36.86
CA ASP A 419 -22.03 23.24 -36.09
C ASP A 419 -21.99 24.70 -36.57
N SER A 420 -22.19 25.64 -35.64
CA SER A 420 -22.27 27.08 -35.91
C SER A 420 -21.42 27.87 -34.92
N ASP A 421 -20.43 28.60 -35.43
CA ASP A 421 -19.55 29.44 -34.61
C ASP A 421 -20.29 30.61 -33.96
N GLU A 422 -21.43 31.01 -34.52
CA GLU A 422 -22.25 32.09 -33.99
C GLU A 422 -22.89 31.70 -32.64
N VAL A 423 -23.33 30.45 -32.51
CA VAL A 423 -23.83 29.89 -31.24
C VAL A 423 -22.70 29.82 -30.21
N LEU A 424 -21.49 29.44 -30.63
CA LEU A 424 -20.32 29.41 -29.75
C LEU A 424 -19.96 30.83 -29.26
N ASN A 425 -19.99 31.83 -30.14
CA ASN A 425 -19.72 33.22 -29.78
C ASN A 425 -20.76 33.75 -28.77
N PHE A 426 -22.06 33.47 -28.97
CA PHE A 426 -23.08 33.85 -28.01
C PHE A 426 -22.94 33.11 -26.67
N ALA A 427 -22.61 31.81 -26.70
CA ALA A 427 -22.34 31.04 -25.48
C ALA A 427 -21.12 31.58 -24.72
N PHE A 428 -20.05 31.96 -25.44
CA PHE A 428 -18.87 32.57 -24.85
C PHE A 428 -19.20 33.92 -24.19
N LEU A 429 -19.93 34.80 -24.88
CA LEU A 429 -20.38 36.08 -24.33
C LEU A 429 -21.29 35.94 -23.11
N ASN A 430 -22.08 34.85 -23.02
CA ASN A 430 -22.91 34.56 -21.85
C ASN A 430 -22.10 33.99 -20.68
N SER A 431 -20.96 33.36 -20.95
CA SER A 431 -20.11 32.71 -19.94
C SER A 431 -19.13 33.65 -19.22
N PHE A 432 -18.99 34.88 -19.70
CA PHE A 432 -18.17 35.96 -19.12
C PHE A 432 -19.04 36.86 -18.24
#